data_AF-A0A2Z4FLZ0-F1
#
_entry.id   AF-A0A2Z4FLZ0-F1
#
_cell.length_a   1.000
_cell.length_b   1.000
_cell.length_c   1.000
_cell.angle_alpha   90.00
_cell.angle_beta   90.00
_cell.angle_gamma   90.00
#
_symmetry.space_group_name_H-M   'P 1'
#
loop_
_entity.id
_entity.type
_entity.pdbx_description
1 polymer ?
#
loop_
_entity_poly.entity_id
_entity_poly.type
_entity_poly.pdbx_seq_one_letter_code
_entity_poly.pdbx_strand_id
1 'polypeptide(L)'
;MSNPPNPAKNARSFWYIYALVVVILSIGCVAGDDEEIGEIGVCGGGMEQWSEGRGEGGYLGFYHAINAVDSTSNPFYYEFNPRVIAGGYNTYYVSHWGTGEPARIAQVVSSNPDVIAVGALHQSNQDYFDIQARNPGVAEVTVYTALGAADRIRLYVSDISRVDAYHCCTTSNRARYLTNSEIEIPVNYSSASGERPIGFGILPLDISNNSRLEWLHSVPDPSDLHFLTGPRSGQVTLEPHISGQPLTIDLVAPEDVDGISPHWKPDSASAHQWFVGAVLHQNHEPICAGKYPMRVTTQTPHVCDLIGPDSQAYEVYHFPGDETVLVDTFRNGECELLFELLDDRGNVLVSKASINDIDNFSGRDSRPY
;
A
#
# COMPACT_ATOMS: atom_id res chain seq x y z
N MET A 1 38.12 -20.56 27.25
CA MET A 1 38.08 -19.28 26.52
C MET A 1 37.82 -19.61 25.06
N SER A 2 36.56 -19.56 24.64
CA SER A 2 36.13 -19.79 23.26
C SER A 2 35.93 -18.43 22.59
N ASN A 3 36.63 -18.19 21.47
CA ASN A 3 36.46 -16.97 20.69
C ASN A 3 35.02 -16.88 20.15
N PRO A 4 34.38 -15.70 20.19
CA PRO A 4 33.09 -15.51 19.55
C PRO A 4 33.24 -15.61 18.03
N PRO A 5 32.22 -16.11 17.31
CA PRO A 5 32.26 -16.21 15.86
C PRO A 5 32.25 -14.83 15.23
N ASN A 6 33.08 -14.63 14.20
CA ASN A 6 33.08 -13.41 13.40
C ASN A 6 31.69 -13.14 12.80
N PRO A 7 31.13 -11.92 12.91
CA PRO A 7 29.90 -11.58 12.21
C PRO A 7 30.15 -11.64 10.69
N ALA A 8 29.24 -12.32 9.99
CA ALA A 8 29.32 -12.53 8.55
C ALA A 8 29.28 -11.19 7.81
N LYS A 9 30.27 -10.97 6.92
CA LYS A 9 30.46 -9.75 6.10
C LYS A 9 29.39 -9.52 5.01
N ASN A 10 28.29 -10.28 5.01
CA ASN A 10 27.29 -10.25 3.92
C ASN A 10 25.98 -9.53 4.27
N ALA A 11 25.87 -8.89 5.46
CA ALA A 11 24.65 -8.19 5.87
C ALA A 11 24.30 -6.98 4.99
N ARG A 12 25.30 -6.32 4.37
CA ARG A 12 25.05 -5.20 3.44
C ARG A 12 24.29 -5.63 2.18
N SER A 13 24.57 -6.81 1.65
CA SER A 13 23.90 -7.32 0.45
C SER A 13 22.43 -7.65 0.70
N PHE A 14 22.08 -8.08 1.92
CA PHE A 14 20.72 -8.40 2.29
C PHE A 14 19.80 -7.17 2.28
N TRP A 15 20.27 -6.02 2.78
CA TRP A 15 19.48 -4.78 2.78
C TRP A 15 19.32 -4.18 1.39
N TYR A 16 20.33 -4.26 0.52
CA TYR A 16 20.14 -3.87 -0.88
C TYR A 16 19.14 -4.78 -1.58
N ILE A 17 19.17 -6.10 -1.33
CA ILE A 17 18.21 -7.03 -1.94
C ILE A 17 16.82 -6.83 -1.33
N TYR A 18 16.70 -6.61 -0.02
CA TYR A 18 15.40 -6.38 0.63
C TYR A 18 14.79 -5.03 0.25
N ALA A 19 15.57 -3.95 0.26
CA ALA A 19 15.11 -2.66 -0.23
C ALA A 19 14.81 -2.70 -1.74
N LEU A 20 15.58 -3.45 -2.55
CA LEU A 20 15.29 -3.66 -3.96
C LEU A 20 14.03 -4.53 -4.14
N VAL A 21 13.80 -5.56 -3.32
CA VAL A 21 12.59 -6.40 -3.37
C VAL A 21 11.36 -5.62 -2.91
N VAL A 22 11.46 -4.82 -1.85
CA VAL A 22 10.41 -3.89 -1.43
C VAL A 22 10.17 -2.86 -2.52
N VAL A 23 11.20 -2.23 -3.07
CA VAL A 23 11.08 -1.29 -4.19
C VAL A 23 10.47 -1.99 -5.41
N ILE A 24 10.89 -3.19 -5.80
CA ILE A 24 10.30 -3.94 -6.93
C ILE A 24 8.83 -4.32 -6.66
N LEU A 25 8.49 -4.73 -5.44
CA LEU A 25 7.11 -5.04 -5.03
C LEU A 25 6.26 -3.77 -4.84
N SER A 26 6.87 -2.61 -4.60
CA SER A 26 6.21 -1.30 -4.41
C SER A 26 6.14 -0.45 -5.68
N ILE A 27 6.99 -0.72 -6.68
CA ILE A 27 6.98 -0.03 -7.99
C ILE A 27 5.78 -0.52 -8.85
N GLY A 28 5.16 -1.65 -8.50
CA GLY A 28 4.00 -2.18 -9.21
C GLY A 28 2.71 -1.34 -9.08
N CYS A 29 2.70 -0.32 -8.22
CA CYS A 29 1.62 0.62 -8.06
C CYS A 29 1.74 1.77 -9.06
N VAL A 30 1.05 1.64 -10.19
CA VAL A 30 0.93 2.74 -11.16
C VAL A 30 -0.05 3.76 -10.61
N ALA A 31 0.47 4.73 -9.86
CA ALA A 31 -0.16 6.04 -9.76
C ALA A 31 -0.34 6.56 -11.19
N GLY A 32 -1.59 6.85 -11.57
CA GLY A 32 -1.87 7.66 -12.76
C GLY A 32 -1.14 8.98 -12.62
N ASP A 33 -0.50 9.44 -13.70
CA ASP A 33 -0.02 10.81 -13.79
C ASP A 33 -1.18 11.76 -13.46
N ASP A 34 -0.90 12.87 -12.78
CA ASP A 34 -1.86 13.82 -12.19
C ASP A 34 -2.91 14.43 -13.16
N GLU A 35 -2.95 14.03 -14.43
CA GLU A 35 -3.94 14.45 -15.43
C GLU A 35 -4.87 13.31 -15.93
N GLU A 36 -4.59 12.04 -15.62
CA GLU A 36 -5.42 10.89 -16.01
C GLU A 36 -5.74 10.01 -14.78
N ILE A 37 -7.00 10.06 -14.33
CA ILE A 37 -7.54 9.19 -13.27
C ILE A 37 -7.11 7.75 -13.56
N GLY A 38 -6.36 7.16 -12.61
CA GLY A 38 -5.56 5.93 -12.74
C GLY A 38 -6.07 4.91 -13.77
N GLU A 39 -5.43 4.90 -14.93
CA GLU A 39 -5.70 3.93 -16.00
C GLU A 39 -5.40 2.50 -15.58
N ILE A 40 -4.54 2.27 -14.59
CA ILE A 40 -4.40 0.97 -13.97
C ILE A 40 -5.23 1.00 -12.70
N GLY A 41 -6.30 0.20 -12.66
CA GLY A 41 -7.19 0.05 -11.53
C GLY A 41 -6.53 -0.63 -10.34
N VAL A 42 -5.37 -0.14 -9.91
CA VAL A 42 -4.68 -0.46 -8.66
C VAL A 42 -5.05 0.65 -7.69
N CYS A 43 -5.85 0.32 -6.68
CA CYS A 43 -6.02 1.21 -5.54
C CYS A 43 -4.72 1.14 -4.73
N GLY A 44 -3.78 2.02 -5.03
CA GLY A 44 -2.47 2.01 -4.41
C GLY A 44 -1.63 3.13 -4.99
N GLY A 45 -1.92 4.38 -4.63
CA GLY A 45 -1.03 5.50 -4.94
C GLY A 45 0.18 5.56 -4.01
N GLY A 46 0.19 4.75 -2.95
CA GLY A 46 1.32 4.65 -2.05
C GLY A 46 2.25 3.54 -2.50
N MET A 47 3.44 3.90 -2.99
CA MET A 47 4.59 3.23 -2.36
C MET A 47 4.33 3.34 -0.84
N GLU A 48 4.39 2.25 -0.08
CA GLU A 48 4.53 2.38 1.38
C GLU A 48 5.76 3.25 1.63
N GLN A 49 5.56 4.55 1.79
CA GLN A 49 6.65 5.48 1.96
C GLN A 49 6.95 5.52 3.44
N TRP A 50 8.01 4.81 3.80
CA TRP A 50 8.46 4.81 5.18
C TRP A 50 8.92 6.21 5.54
N SER A 51 8.16 6.87 6.42
CA SER A 51 8.62 8.12 7.02
C SER A 51 9.71 7.78 8.03
N GLU A 52 10.96 7.95 7.63
CA GLU A 52 12.10 7.82 8.53
C GLU A 52 12.40 9.17 9.17
N GLY A 53 12.56 9.19 10.49
CA GLY A 53 13.13 10.34 11.16
C GLY A 53 13.99 9.95 12.34
N ARG A 54 14.81 10.92 12.77
CA ARG A 54 15.79 10.75 13.83
C ARG A 54 15.14 11.06 15.18
N GLY A 55 15.43 10.25 16.20
CA GLY A 55 15.06 10.58 17.58
C GLY A 55 15.80 11.82 18.10
N GLU A 56 15.27 12.46 19.15
CA GLU A 56 15.84 13.72 19.67
C GLU A 56 17.30 13.58 20.16
N GLY A 57 17.68 12.42 20.73
CA GLY A 57 19.05 12.11 21.13
C GLY A 57 19.94 11.73 19.95
N GLY A 58 19.32 11.22 18.89
CA GLY A 58 19.93 11.02 17.59
C GLY A 58 20.78 9.77 17.42
N TYR A 59 20.49 8.78 18.25
CA TYR A 59 21.10 7.46 18.22
C TYR A 59 20.25 6.48 17.42
N LEU A 60 18.93 6.71 17.38
CA LEU A 60 17.97 5.81 16.74
C LEU A 60 17.21 6.52 15.60
N GLY A 61 16.91 5.73 14.57
CA GLY A 61 15.93 6.06 13.54
C GLY A 61 14.58 5.44 13.89
N PHE A 62 13.50 6.15 13.59
CA PHE A 62 12.13 5.73 13.79
C PHE A 62 11.43 5.74 12.44
N TYR A 63 10.68 4.67 12.16
CA TYR A 63 9.94 4.50 10.92
C TYR A 63 8.49 4.19 11.19
N HIS A 64 7.62 4.80 10.42
CA HIS A 64 6.21 4.48 10.34
C HIS A 64 5.82 4.44 8.87
N ALA A 65 5.03 3.44 8.48
CA ALA A 65 4.43 3.39 7.14
C ALA A 65 3.50 4.60 7.00
N ILE A 66 3.81 5.54 6.12
CA ILE A 66 2.93 6.66 5.79
C ILE A 66 2.87 6.74 4.26
N ASN A 67 1.70 6.84 3.66
CA ASN A 67 1.62 7.28 2.27
C ASN A 67 1.94 8.79 2.23
N ALA A 68 3.22 9.12 1.99
CA ALA A 68 3.69 10.50 2.16
C ALA A 68 3.12 11.41 1.08
N VAL A 69 2.44 12.46 1.52
CA VAL A 69 2.32 13.68 0.71
C VAL A 69 3.59 14.49 0.96
N ASP A 70 4.37 14.63 -0.11
CA ASP A 70 5.47 15.59 -0.33
C ASP A 70 6.87 15.20 0.20
N SER A 71 7.55 14.32 -0.56
CA SER A 71 8.96 14.00 -0.39
C SER A 71 9.93 15.01 -1.03
N THR A 72 9.50 16.25 -1.34
CA THR A 72 10.39 17.21 -2.05
C THR A 72 11.34 18.00 -1.16
N SER A 73 11.38 17.78 0.15
CA SER A 73 12.24 18.57 1.05
C SER A 73 13.37 17.77 1.69
N ASN A 74 14.53 17.82 1.02
CA ASN A 74 15.85 17.98 1.63
C ASN A 74 16.38 16.84 2.54
N PRO A 75 17.54 16.21 2.25
CA PRO A 75 18.16 15.18 3.11
C PRO A 75 18.70 15.72 4.45
N PHE A 76 18.28 16.91 4.90
CA PHE A 76 18.60 17.48 6.20
C PHE A 76 17.49 17.16 7.23
N TYR A 77 17.63 16.01 7.87
CA TYR A 77 17.29 15.64 9.27
C TYR A 77 16.21 16.48 9.97
N TYR A 78 14.97 15.98 10.03
CA TYR A 78 13.92 16.48 10.91
C TYR A 78 13.71 15.54 12.11
N GLU A 79 13.37 16.10 13.28
CA GLU A 79 12.91 15.31 14.43
C GLU A 79 11.63 14.57 14.08
N PHE A 80 11.59 13.26 14.34
CA PHE A 80 10.41 12.45 14.07
C PHE A 80 9.32 12.68 15.12
N ASN A 81 8.38 13.57 14.81
CA ASN A 81 7.32 13.96 15.72
C ASN A 81 5.94 13.81 15.07
N PRO A 82 5.48 12.57 14.80
CA PRO A 82 4.25 12.34 14.07
C PRO A 82 3.02 12.75 14.90
N ARG A 83 1.96 13.07 14.17
CA ARG A 83 0.63 13.35 14.71
C ARG A 83 -0.22 12.10 14.57
N VAL A 84 -0.85 11.65 15.64
CA VAL A 84 -1.57 10.38 15.68
C VAL A 84 -3.04 10.58 16.08
N ILE A 85 -3.92 9.73 15.56
CA ILE A 85 -5.36 9.84 15.78
C ILE A 85 -5.72 9.30 17.17
N ALA A 86 -6.48 10.07 17.95
CA ALA A 86 -7.06 9.59 19.21
C ALA A 86 -7.97 8.36 18.98
N GLY A 87 -7.80 7.33 19.81
CA GLY A 87 -8.46 6.04 19.68
C GLY A 87 -7.76 5.03 18.78
N GLY A 88 -6.73 5.45 18.03
CA GLY A 88 -6.08 4.65 17.00
C GLY A 88 -4.86 3.89 17.49
N TYR A 89 -4.39 2.98 16.64
CA TYR A 89 -3.17 2.21 16.83
C TYR A 89 -2.12 2.60 15.80
N ASN A 90 -0.85 2.47 16.16
CA ASN A 90 0.29 2.71 15.27
C ASN A 90 1.42 1.73 15.62
N THR A 91 2.22 1.35 14.63
CA THR A 91 3.40 0.50 14.79
C THR A 91 4.64 1.28 14.34
N TYR A 92 5.65 1.36 15.19
CA TYR A 92 6.90 2.06 14.89
C TYR A 92 8.07 1.08 14.88
N TYR A 93 8.84 1.11 13.80
CA TYR A 93 10.10 0.37 13.68
C TYR A 93 11.27 1.26 14.12
N VAL A 94 12.33 0.64 14.60
CA VAL A 94 13.48 1.32 15.20
C VAL A 94 14.78 0.75 14.63
N SER A 95 15.66 1.64 14.17
CA SER A 95 17.01 1.29 13.70
C SER A 95 18.08 2.09 14.42
N HIS A 96 19.34 1.68 14.27
CA HIS A 96 20.49 2.48 14.65
C HIS A 96 20.75 3.54 13.58
N TRP A 97 20.60 4.83 13.93
CA TRP A 97 20.66 5.93 12.97
C TRP A 97 21.93 5.95 12.11
N GLY A 98 23.08 5.64 12.72
CA GLY A 98 24.37 5.67 12.03
C GLY A 98 24.62 4.51 11.05
N THR A 99 23.85 3.41 11.15
CA THR A 99 24.08 2.20 10.35
C THR A 99 22.86 1.74 9.56
N GLY A 100 21.66 2.19 9.92
CA GLY A 100 20.38 1.70 9.40
C GLY A 100 20.03 0.29 9.86
N GLU A 101 20.87 -0.36 10.68
CA GLU A 101 20.61 -1.72 11.15
C GLU A 101 19.48 -1.71 12.20
N PRO A 102 18.57 -2.69 12.20
CA PRO A 102 17.51 -2.78 13.20
C PRO A 102 18.02 -2.73 14.63
N ALA A 103 17.39 -1.88 15.44
CA ALA A 103 17.74 -1.67 16.83
C ALA A 103 16.87 -2.55 17.73
N ARG A 104 17.48 -3.55 18.36
CA ARG A 104 16.75 -4.45 19.27
C ARG A 104 16.26 -3.68 20.48
N ILE A 105 14.94 -3.64 20.65
CA ILE A 105 14.28 -2.92 21.73
C ILE A 105 14.33 -3.76 23.01
N ALA A 106 14.77 -3.15 24.11
CA ALA A 106 14.74 -3.73 25.45
C ALA A 106 13.56 -3.20 26.26
N GLN A 107 13.22 -1.92 26.10
CA GLN A 107 12.13 -1.28 26.81
C GLN A 107 11.60 -0.09 26.03
N VAL A 108 10.29 0.16 26.13
CA VAL A 108 9.66 1.40 25.64
C VAL A 108 8.81 1.98 26.75
N VAL A 109 8.91 3.29 26.97
CA VAL A 109 8.21 4.00 28.05
C VAL A 109 7.54 5.23 27.48
N SER A 110 6.27 5.42 27.82
CA SER A 110 5.55 6.67 27.56
C SER A 110 5.63 7.58 28.79
N SER A 111 5.93 8.86 28.57
CA SER A 111 5.90 9.88 29.62
C SER A 111 4.48 10.17 30.12
N ASN A 112 3.46 9.81 29.34
CA ASN A 112 2.06 10.00 29.68
C ASN A 112 1.20 8.82 29.15
N PRO A 113 1.08 7.73 29.92
CA PRO A 113 0.30 6.54 29.55
C PRO A 113 -1.20 6.78 29.32
N ASP A 114 -1.74 7.89 29.82
CA ASP A 114 -3.14 8.28 29.60
C ASP A 114 -3.35 8.88 28.20
N VAL A 115 -2.29 9.39 27.57
CA VAL A 115 -2.29 9.93 26.20
C VAL A 115 -1.80 8.88 25.21
N ILE A 116 -0.63 8.30 25.44
CA ILE A 116 -0.06 7.20 24.63
C ILE A 116 0.22 6.01 25.52
N ALA A 117 -0.46 4.90 25.28
CA ALA A 117 -0.11 3.63 25.87
C ALA A 117 0.77 2.83 24.92
N VAL A 118 1.80 2.18 25.47
CA VAL A 118 2.69 1.33 24.69
C VAL A 118 2.27 -0.13 24.85
N GLY A 119 2.17 -0.84 23.74
CA GLY A 119 1.89 -2.28 23.70
C GLY A 119 2.97 -3.08 24.42
N ALA A 120 2.60 -4.27 24.91
CA ALA A 120 3.59 -5.17 25.48
C ALA A 120 4.59 -5.59 24.39
N LEU A 121 5.88 -5.59 24.72
CA LEU A 121 6.87 -6.17 23.82
C LEU A 121 6.65 -7.69 23.80
N HIS A 122 6.12 -8.19 22.68
CA HIS A 122 5.66 -9.57 22.55
C HIS A 122 6.84 -10.57 22.49
N GLN A 123 8.04 -10.13 22.10
CA GLN A 123 9.21 -11.00 21.94
C GLN A 123 10.54 -10.33 22.33
N SER A 124 11.49 -11.13 22.82
CA SER A 124 12.89 -10.69 22.92
C SER A 124 13.50 -10.58 21.51
N ASN A 125 14.08 -9.44 21.16
CA ASN A 125 14.68 -9.08 19.86
C ASN A 125 13.74 -8.45 18.81
N GLN A 126 12.56 -7.94 19.18
CA GLN A 126 11.80 -7.09 18.26
C GLN A 126 12.49 -5.72 18.08
N ASP A 127 12.43 -5.22 16.86
CA ASP A 127 12.88 -3.90 16.40
C ASP A 127 11.72 -2.93 16.18
N TYR A 128 10.50 -3.32 16.56
CA TYR A 128 9.31 -2.48 16.50
C TYR A 128 8.55 -2.47 17.82
N PHE A 129 7.70 -1.47 17.99
CA PHE A 129 6.76 -1.38 19.10
C PHE A 129 5.42 -0.81 18.63
N ASP A 130 4.35 -1.28 19.27
CA ASP A 130 3.00 -0.80 19.01
C ASP A 130 2.60 0.24 20.06
N ILE A 131 1.80 1.19 19.65
CA ILE A 131 1.15 2.13 20.56
C ILE A 131 -0.36 2.15 20.36
N GLN A 132 -1.05 2.58 21.40
CA GLN A 132 -2.45 3.01 21.34
C GLN A 132 -2.50 4.48 21.75
N ALA A 133 -2.98 5.32 20.84
CA ALA A 133 -3.29 6.71 21.13
C ALA A 133 -4.66 6.77 21.84
N ARG A 134 -4.68 7.14 23.11
CA ARG A 134 -5.90 7.04 23.95
C ARG A 134 -6.69 8.32 24.00
N ASN A 135 -6.03 9.42 24.34
CA ASN A 135 -6.66 10.73 24.53
C ASN A 135 -5.85 11.82 23.83
N PRO A 136 -6.49 12.89 23.35
CA PRO A 136 -5.79 14.05 22.83
C PRO A 136 -4.77 14.61 23.82
N GLY A 137 -3.61 15.04 23.31
CA GLY A 137 -2.52 15.53 24.14
C GLY A 137 -1.15 15.27 23.52
N VAL A 138 -0.12 15.31 24.37
CA VAL A 138 1.26 15.08 23.95
C VAL A 138 1.92 14.11 24.91
N ALA A 139 2.67 13.14 24.36
CA ALA A 139 3.50 12.23 25.14
C ALA A 139 4.87 12.08 24.48
N GLU A 140 5.90 11.95 25.30
CA GLU A 140 7.22 11.51 24.88
C GLU A 140 7.28 9.99 24.98
N VAL A 141 7.74 9.33 23.94
CA VAL A 141 8.01 7.89 23.92
C VAL A 141 9.51 7.69 23.91
N THR A 142 10.05 7.12 24.98
CA THR A 142 11.46 6.78 25.11
C THR A 142 11.68 5.30 24.82
N VAL A 143 12.59 5.00 23.90
CA VAL A 143 13.01 3.65 23.54
C VAL A 143 14.41 3.40 24.08
N TYR A 144 14.57 2.30 24.82
CA TYR A 144 15.84 1.78 25.28
C TYR A 144 16.15 0.49 24.53
N THR A 145 17.35 0.40 23.96
CA THR A 145 17.81 -0.76 23.20
C THR A 145 18.61 -1.73 24.07
N ALA A 146 18.72 -2.98 23.62
CA ALA A 146 19.53 -4.00 24.28
C ALA A 146 21.04 -3.65 24.31
N LEU A 147 21.50 -2.77 23.41
CA LEU A 147 22.88 -2.28 23.36
C LEU A 147 23.11 -1.03 24.24
N GLY A 148 22.10 -0.60 25.00
CA GLY A 148 22.20 0.53 25.92
C GLY A 148 22.04 1.90 25.28
N ALA A 149 21.75 1.98 23.98
CA ALA A 149 21.31 3.24 23.36
C ALA A 149 19.89 3.56 23.81
N ALA A 150 19.62 4.84 24.04
CA ALA A 150 18.30 5.36 24.39
C ALA A 150 18.00 6.58 23.53
N ASP A 151 16.78 6.64 23.01
CA ASP A 151 16.32 7.78 22.23
C ASP A 151 14.82 8.00 22.45
N ARG A 152 14.31 9.11 21.95
CA ARG A 152 12.92 9.51 22.17
C ARG A 152 12.32 10.23 20.98
N ILE A 153 10.99 10.11 20.89
CA ILE A 153 10.15 10.82 19.94
C ILE A 153 8.98 11.46 20.68
N ARG A 154 8.45 12.56 20.15
CA ARG A 154 7.27 13.21 20.69
C ARG A 154 6.07 12.96 19.81
N LEU A 155 5.03 12.39 20.40
CA LEU A 155 3.79 12.07 19.72
C LEU A 155 2.72 13.07 20.11
N TYR A 156 2.05 13.63 19.11
CA TYR A 156 0.94 14.55 19.27
C TYR A 156 -0.36 13.83 18.92
N VAL A 157 -1.23 13.63 19.91
CA VAL A 157 -2.53 12.97 19.73
C VAL A 157 -3.60 14.03 19.51
N SER A 158 -4.39 13.89 18.45
CA SER A 158 -5.53 14.77 18.17
C SER A 158 -6.76 13.99 17.75
N ASP A 159 -7.93 14.57 18.02
CA ASP A 159 -9.19 14.08 17.47
C ASP A 159 -9.29 14.42 15.98
N ILE A 160 -9.93 13.54 15.23
CA ILE A 160 -10.34 13.82 13.85
C ILE A 160 -11.60 14.68 13.85
N SER A 161 -11.61 15.75 13.06
CA SER A 161 -12.80 16.57 12.81
C SER A 161 -13.39 16.35 11.42
N ARG A 162 -12.59 15.79 10.50
CA ARG A 162 -12.96 15.51 9.13
C ARG A 162 -12.35 14.20 8.65
N VAL A 163 -13.13 13.43 7.89
CA VAL A 163 -12.70 12.26 7.14
C VAL A 163 -13.16 12.43 5.68
N ASP A 164 -12.23 12.31 4.75
CA ASP A 164 -12.52 12.31 3.33
C ASP A 164 -12.13 10.93 2.77
N ALA A 165 -13.14 10.10 2.52
CA ALA A 165 -12.98 8.81 1.84
C ALA A 165 -13.22 9.00 0.34
N TYR A 166 -12.51 8.27 -0.51
CA TYR A 166 -12.63 8.39 -1.97
C TYR A 166 -12.38 7.06 -2.67
N HIS A 167 -12.82 6.98 -3.93
CA HIS A 167 -12.57 5.83 -4.79
C HIS A 167 -11.27 6.05 -5.58
N CYS A 168 -10.45 5.02 -5.72
CA CYS A 168 -9.19 5.16 -6.47
C CYS A 168 -9.41 5.33 -7.98
N CYS A 169 -10.47 4.73 -8.53
CA CYS A 169 -10.71 4.69 -9.98
C CYS A 169 -11.62 5.83 -10.51
N THR A 170 -12.07 6.75 -9.65
CA THR A 170 -12.96 7.84 -10.06
C THR A 170 -12.95 9.01 -9.09
N THR A 171 -13.18 10.23 -9.59
CA THR A 171 -13.40 11.44 -8.79
C THR A 171 -14.84 11.57 -8.30
N SER A 172 -15.74 10.72 -8.78
CA SER A 172 -17.12 10.60 -8.30
C SER A 172 -17.13 10.07 -6.86
N ASN A 173 -18.15 10.44 -6.08
CA ASN A 173 -18.40 9.82 -4.78
C ASN A 173 -19.09 8.45 -4.88
N ARG A 174 -19.14 7.88 -6.09
CA ARG A 174 -19.77 6.62 -6.41
C ARG A 174 -18.90 5.82 -7.36
N ALA A 175 -18.61 4.56 -7.03
CA ALA A 175 -17.88 3.63 -7.88
C ALA A 175 -18.38 2.18 -7.74
N ARG A 176 -17.97 1.34 -8.70
CA ARG A 176 -18.27 -0.10 -8.69
C ARG A 176 -17.13 -0.90 -8.09
N TYR A 177 -17.47 -1.94 -7.35
CA TYR A 177 -16.53 -2.93 -6.82
C TYR A 177 -17.13 -4.33 -6.97
N LEU A 178 -16.29 -5.36 -7.00
CA LEU A 178 -16.78 -6.74 -7.04
C LEU A 178 -17.33 -7.21 -5.68
N THR A 179 -18.29 -8.12 -5.72
CA THR A 179 -18.72 -8.92 -4.56
C THR A 179 -17.71 -10.01 -4.23
N ASN A 180 -17.68 -10.48 -2.97
CA ASN A 180 -16.77 -11.53 -2.48
C ASN A 180 -15.28 -11.18 -2.68
N SER A 181 -14.93 -9.91 -2.52
CA SER A 181 -13.57 -9.42 -2.68
C SER A 181 -13.18 -8.57 -1.47
N GLU A 182 -11.89 -8.56 -1.16
CA GLU A 182 -11.35 -7.48 -0.33
C GLU A 182 -11.25 -6.21 -1.19
N ILE A 183 -11.63 -5.07 -0.63
CA ILE A 183 -11.53 -3.77 -1.27
C ILE A 183 -10.87 -2.79 -0.31
N GLU A 184 -10.15 -1.83 -0.89
CA GLU A 184 -9.42 -0.80 -0.17
C GLU A 184 -10.03 0.55 -0.51
N ILE A 185 -10.41 1.30 0.53
CA ILE A 185 -10.96 2.64 0.39
C ILE A 185 -9.97 3.63 1.00
N PRO A 186 -9.27 4.40 0.17
CA PRO A 186 -8.40 5.45 0.64
C PRO A 186 -9.13 6.49 1.47
N VAL A 187 -8.49 6.92 2.55
CA VAL A 187 -9.01 7.90 3.50
C VAL A 187 -7.97 8.95 3.85
N ASN A 188 -8.45 10.19 3.94
CA ASN A 188 -7.69 11.30 4.50
C ASN A 188 -8.34 11.78 5.79
N TYR A 189 -7.56 11.81 6.87
CA TYR A 189 -8.00 12.35 8.15
C TYR A 189 -7.50 13.79 8.34
N SER A 190 -8.34 14.62 8.95
CA SER A 190 -7.94 15.97 9.35
C SER A 190 -8.52 16.35 10.70
N SER A 191 -7.68 16.97 11.53
CA SER A 191 -8.07 17.58 12.80
C SER A 191 -8.66 18.99 12.60
N ALA A 192 -9.22 19.56 13.66
CA ALA A 192 -9.84 20.88 13.61
C ALA A 192 -8.84 22.02 13.28
N SER A 193 -7.54 21.79 13.52
CA SER A 193 -6.46 22.72 13.16
C SER A 193 -5.90 22.50 11.75
N GLY A 194 -6.45 21.56 10.98
CA GLY A 194 -6.01 21.23 9.62
C GLY A 194 -4.82 20.27 9.56
N GLU A 195 -4.38 19.74 10.70
CA GLU A 195 -3.32 18.73 10.75
C GLU A 195 -3.85 17.37 10.26
N ARG A 196 -2.98 16.54 9.69
CA ARG A 196 -3.28 15.19 9.20
C ARG A 196 -2.73 14.12 10.16
N PRO A 197 -3.49 13.72 11.19
CA PRO A 197 -3.06 12.66 12.08
C PRO A 197 -3.13 11.28 11.39
N ILE A 198 -2.25 10.37 11.78
CA ILE A 198 -2.17 8.99 11.26
C ILE A 198 -2.59 7.95 12.31
N GLY A 199 -3.04 6.80 11.85
CA GLY A 199 -3.35 5.65 12.70
C GLY A 199 -4.41 4.75 12.09
N PHE A 200 -4.47 3.51 12.57
CA PHE A 200 -5.42 2.51 12.10
C PHE A 200 -6.35 2.03 13.22
N GLY A 201 -7.33 1.20 12.86
CA GLY A 201 -8.28 0.61 13.80
C GLY A 201 -9.43 1.55 14.21
N ILE A 202 -9.68 2.60 13.44
CA ILE A 202 -10.81 3.53 13.62
C ILE A 202 -11.64 3.54 12.35
N LEU A 203 -12.95 3.34 12.48
CA LEU A 203 -13.91 3.53 11.40
C LEU A 203 -14.84 4.70 11.74
N PRO A 204 -14.57 5.92 11.24
CA PRO A 204 -15.41 7.09 11.49
C PRO A 204 -16.58 7.21 10.50
N LEU A 205 -17.10 6.07 10.04
CA LEU A 205 -18.11 5.93 9.00
C LEU A 205 -19.18 4.91 9.45
N ASP A 206 -20.45 5.19 9.17
CA ASP A 206 -21.54 4.22 9.23
C ASP A 206 -21.64 3.47 7.90
N ILE A 207 -21.75 2.14 7.97
CA ILE A 207 -22.02 1.30 6.81
C ILE A 207 -23.53 1.08 6.70
N SER A 208 -24.16 1.57 5.63
CA SER A 208 -25.61 1.47 5.47
C SER A 208 -26.14 0.04 5.40
N ASN A 209 -25.29 -0.95 5.06
CA ASN A 209 -25.65 -2.36 5.04
C ASN A 209 -24.45 -3.30 5.31
N ASN A 210 -24.27 -3.68 6.58
CA ASN A 210 -23.21 -4.61 7.01
C ASN A 210 -23.32 -6.04 6.44
N SER A 211 -24.47 -6.45 5.87
CA SER A 211 -24.57 -7.77 5.22
C SER A 211 -23.91 -7.82 3.84
N ARG A 212 -23.49 -6.66 3.32
CA ARG A 212 -22.89 -6.47 2.01
C ARG A 212 -21.45 -5.98 2.08
N LEU A 213 -21.05 -5.40 3.20
CA LEU A 213 -19.73 -4.83 3.40
C LEU A 213 -19.35 -4.96 4.86
N GLU A 214 -18.24 -5.61 5.13
CA GLU A 214 -17.69 -5.80 6.47
C GLU A 214 -16.35 -5.08 6.56
N TRP A 215 -16.14 -4.28 7.60
CA TRP A 215 -14.86 -3.62 7.83
C TRP A 215 -13.86 -4.59 8.49
N LEU A 216 -12.68 -4.71 7.89
CA LEU A 216 -11.58 -5.55 8.37
C LEU A 216 -10.72 -4.78 9.37
N HIS A 217 -11.26 -4.57 10.58
CA HIS A 217 -10.66 -3.72 11.61
C HIS A 217 -9.27 -4.15 12.10
N SER A 218 -8.82 -5.36 11.79
CA SER A 218 -7.53 -5.91 12.20
C SER A 218 -6.41 -5.69 11.17
N VAL A 219 -6.72 -5.14 9.99
CA VAL A 219 -5.70 -4.83 8.99
C VAL A 219 -5.02 -3.51 9.37
N PRO A 220 -3.70 -3.50 9.63
CA PRO A 220 -3.00 -2.32 10.09
C PRO A 220 -2.59 -1.43 8.91
N ASP A 221 -3.53 -0.64 8.41
CA ASP A 221 -3.29 0.34 7.33
C ASP A 221 -3.73 1.75 7.76
N PRO A 222 -2.82 2.75 7.77
CA PRO A 222 -3.13 4.12 8.17
C PRO A 222 -3.71 4.99 7.05
N SER A 223 -3.67 4.57 5.78
CA SER A 223 -4.17 5.31 4.63
C SER A 223 -5.45 4.73 4.04
N ASP A 224 -5.70 3.45 4.26
CA ASP A 224 -6.78 2.73 3.61
C ASP A 224 -7.67 2.02 4.64
N LEU A 225 -8.97 2.07 4.37
CA LEU A 225 -9.95 1.23 5.06
C LEU A 225 -10.15 -0.05 4.25
N HIS A 226 -9.80 -1.18 4.85
CA HIS A 226 -10.00 -2.49 4.24
C HIS A 226 -11.40 -3.02 4.54
N PHE A 227 -12.11 -3.46 3.51
CA PHE A 227 -13.41 -4.10 3.65
C PHE A 227 -13.47 -5.42 2.91
N LEU A 228 -14.27 -6.35 3.42
CA LEU A 228 -14.70 -7.54 2.69
C LEU A 228 -16.11 -7.31 2.14
N THR A 229 -16.29 -7.45 0.84
CA THR A 229 -17.60 -7.36 0.19
C THR A 229 -18.34 -8.70 0.29
N GLY A 230 -19.64 -8.64 0.57
CA GLY A 230 -20.50 -9.82 0.68
C GLY A 230 -20.94 -10.36 -0.70
N PRO A 231 -21.64 -11.50 -0.74
CA PRO A 231 -21.96 -12.23 -1.97
C PRO A 231 -23.11 -11.65 -2.79
N ARG A 232 -23.69 -10.51 -2.39
CA ARG A 232 -24.90 -9.95 -3.03
C ARG A 232 -24.57 -8.63 -3.70
N SER A 233 -24.92 -8.51 -4.97
CA SER A 233 -24.86 -7.25 -5.73
C SER A 233 -25.88 -6.23 -5.24
N GLY A 234 -25.53 -4.95 -5.34
CA GLY A 234 -26.33 -3.82 -4.86
C GLY A 234 -25.50 -2.75 -4.17
N GLN A 235 -26.18 -1.73 -3.65
CA GLN A 235 -25.51 -0.52 -3.16
C GLN A 235 -25.26 -0.55 -1.65
N VAL A 236 -24.12 0.02 -1.24
CA VAL A 236 -23.74 0.34 0.14
C VAL A 236 -23.25 1.79 0.17
N THR A 237 -23.54 2.51 1.25
CA THR A 237 -23.07 3.88 1.47
C THR A 237 -22.28 3.92 2.75
N LEU A 238 -21.10 4.56 2.70
CA LEU A 238 -20.29 4.92 3.84
C LEU A 238 -20.63 6.36 4.22
N GLU A 239 -21.30 6.55 5.36
CA GLU A 239 -21.76 7.85 5.84
C GLU A 239 -20.84 8.34 6.96
N PRO A 240 -20.17 9.49 6.84
CA PRO A 240 -19.26 9.96 7.88
C PRO A 240 -19.98 10.42 9.15
N HIS A 241 -19.46 10.03 10.32
CA HIS A 241 -19.97 10.52 11.62
C HIS A 241 -19.57 11.97 11.91
N ILE A 242 -18.52 12.43 11.24
CA ILE A 242 -17.91 13.75 11.36
C ILE A 242 -18.00 14.47 10.00
N SER A 243 -17.34 15.63 9.87
CA SER A 243 -17.36 16.32 8.56
C SER A 243 -16.76 15.42 7.48
N GLY A 244 -17.39 15.34 6.32
CA GLY A 244 -16.96 14.50 5.21
C GLY A 244 -18.03 14.47 4.12
N GLN A 245 -17.79 13.69 3.08
CA GLN A 245 -18.79 13.39 2.06
C GLN A 245 -19.14 11.90 2.10
N PRO A 246 -20.43 11.54 1.92
CA PRO A 246 -20.81 10.14 1.79
C PRO A 246 -20.19 9.52 0.54
N LEU A 247 -19.71 8.29 0.69
CA LEU A 247 -19.15 7.48 -0.39
C LEU A 247 -20.08 6.32 -0.73
N THR A 248 -20.36 6.09 -2.01
CA THR A 248 -21.31 5.08 -2.48
C THR A 248 -20.59 3.96 -3.23
N ILE A 249 -20.73 2.75 -2.73
CA ILE A 249 -20.16 1.53 -3.31
C ILE A 249 -21.28 0.76 -3.99
N ASP A 250 -21.18 0.58 -5.30
CA ASP A 250 -22.04 -0.33 -6.06
C ASP A 250 -21.34 -1.69 -6.21
N LEU A 251 -21.88 -2.71 -5.54
CA LEU A 251 -21.36 -4.06 -5.61
C LEU A 251 -21.89 -4.78 -6.85
N VAL A 252 -20.96 -5.30 -7.65
CA VAL A 252 -21.18 -5.97 -8.93
C VAL A 252 -20.82 -7.44 -8.78
N ALA A 253 -21.68 -8.33 -9.28
CA ALA A 253 -21.35 -9.75 -9.29
C ALA A 253 -20.30 -10.02 -10.40
N PRO A 254 -19.32 -10.92 -10.18
CA PRO A 254 -18.30 -11.24 -11.17
C PRO A 254 -18.87 -11.66 -12.54
N GLU A 255 -20.01 -12.36 -12.55
CA GLU A 255 -20.71 -12.75 -13.79
C GLU A 255 -21.30 -11.59 -14.58
N ASP A 256 -21.45 -10.41 -13.96
CA ASP A 256 -21.95 -9.20 -14.62
C ASP A 256 -20.81 -8.36 -15.23
N VAL A 257 -19.54 -8.79 -15.09
CA VAL A 257 -18.40 -8.12 -15.73
C VAL A 257 -18.42 -8.42 -17.23
N ASP A 258 -18.39 -7.37 -18.06
CA ASP A 258 -18.54 -7.47 -19.51
C ASP A 258 -17.29 -7.10 -20.30
N GLY A 259 -16.22 -6.66 -19.63
CA GLY A 259 -14.99 -6.25 -20.29
C GLY A 259 -13.75 -6.26 -19.40
N ILE A 260 -12.61 -6.37 -20.06
CA ILE A 260 -11.27 -6.15 -19.50
C ILE A 260 -10.52 -5.18 -20.42
N SER A 261 -9.86 -4.19 -19.84
CA SER A 261 -8.96 -3.26 -20.51
C SER A 261 -7.55 -3.43 -19.94
N PRO A 262 -6.62 -4.08 -20.68
CA PRO A 262 -5.24 -4.24 -20.25
C PRO A 262 -4.45 -2.93 -20.41
N HIS A 263 -3.56 -2.63 -19.47
CA HIS A 263 -2.72 -1.43 -19.46
C HIS A 263 -1.24 -1.81 -19.29
N TRP A 264 -0.37 -1.17 -20.07
CA TRP A 264 1.07 -1.42 -20.11
C TRP A 264 1.82 -0.15 -19.74
N LYS A 265 2.74 -0.25 -18.77
CA LYS A 265 3.65 0.83 -18.39
C LYS A 265 5.09 0.35 -18.44
N PRO A 266 6.01 1.06 -19.12
CA PRO A 266 7.42 0.66 -19.11
C PRO A 266 8.02 0.81 -17.71
N ASP A 267 8.91 -0.11 -17.34
CA ASP A 267 9.73 0.04 -16.15
C ASP A 267 10.82 1.09 -16.41
N SER A 268 10.83 2.16 -15.62
CA SER A 268 11.84 3.21 -15.72
C SER A 268 13.27 2.73 -15.45
N ALA A 269 13.43 1.63 -14.71
CA ALA A 269 14.73 1.04 -14.40
C ALA A 269 15.24 0.07 -15.49
N SER A 270 14.39 -0.32 -16.43
CA SER A 270 14.71 -1.39 -17.39
C SER A 270 13.97 -1.22 -18.72
N ALA A 271 14.75 -1.12 -19.81
CA ALA A 271 14.21 -0.94 -21.16
C ALA A 271 13.45 -2.15 -21.71
N HIS A 272 13.53 -3.31 -21.05
CA HIS A 272 12.90 -4.54 -21.48
C HIS A 272 11.75 -4.97 -20.56
N GLN A 273 11.51 -4.25 -19.46
CA GLN A 273 10.49 -4.66 -18.49
C GLN A 273 9.29 -3.71 -18.53
N TRP A 274 8.11 -4.30 -18.30
CA TRP A 274 6.84 -3.61 -18.32
C TRP A 274 5.99 -4.06 -17.13
N PHE A 275 5.33 -3.10 -16.49
CA PHE A 275 4.25 -3.37 -15.56
C PHE A 275 2.95 -3.46 -16.35
N VAL A 276 2.26 -4.59 -16.22
CA VAL A 276 1.01 -4.84 -16.95
C VAL A 276 -0.10 -5.15 -15.99
N GLY A 277 -1.17 -4.37 -16.05
CA GLY A 277 -2.39 -4.55 -15.24
C GLY A 277 -3.63 -4.64 -16.12
N ALA A 278 -4.79 -4.79 -15.48
CA ALA A 278 -6.06 -4.90 -16.17
C ALA A 278 -7.19 -4.21 -15.40
N VAL A 279 -8.01 -3.42 -16.09
CA VAL A 279 -9.22 -2.80 -15.55
C VAL A 279 -10.44 -3.61 -15.98
N LEU A 280 -11.29 -3.96 -15.01
CA LEU A 280 -12.56 -4.62 -15.28
C LEU A 280 -13.66 -3.60 -15.57
N HIS A 281 -14.63 -3.97 -16.40
CA HIS A 281 -15.74 -3.10 -16.77
C HIS A 281 -17.10 -3.78 -16.59
N GLN A 282 -18.11 -2.97 -16.29
CA GLN A 282 -19.51 -3.31 -16.40
C GLN A 282 -20.24 -2.16 -17.09
N ASN A 283 -20.93 -2.43 -18.20
CA ASN A 283 -21.61 -1.44 -19.03
C ASN A 283 -20.69 -0.28 -19.45
N HIS A 284 -19.44 -0.62 -19.83
CA HIS A 284 -18.37 0.33 -20.18
C HIS A 284 -17.84 1.23 -19.05
N GLU A 285 -18.38 1.13 -17.84
CA GLU A 285 -17.84 1.86 -16.70
C GLU A 285 -16.83 0.99 -15.93
N PRO A 286 -15.73 1.58 -15.44
CA PRO A 286 -14.71 0.83 -14.72
C PRO A 286 -15.25 0.32 -13.39
N ILE A 287 -14.75 -0.85 -13.00
CA ILE A 287 -14.87 -1.42 -11.67
C ILE A 287 -13.56 -1.10 -10.95
N CYS A 288 -13.65 -0.39 -9.83
CA CYS A 288 -12.49 -0.10 -9.00
C CYS A 288 -11.86 -1.40 -8.51
N ALA A 289 -10.53 -1.33 -8.34
CA ALA A 289 -9.69 -2.39 -7.82
C ALA A 289 -10.33 -3.08 -6.62
N GLY A 290 -10.28 -4.40 -6.62
CA GLY A 290 -10.45 -5.24 -5.45
C GLY A 290 -9.60 -6.49 -5.64
N LYS A 291 -9.25 -7.14 -4.54
CA LYS A 291 -8.48 -8.39 -4.56
C LYS A 291 -9.37 -9.50 -5.11
N TYR A 292 -9.34 -9.69 -6.43
CA TYR A 292 -10.13 -10.71 -7.12
C TYR A 292 -9.25 -11.57 -8.03
N PRO A 293 -9.45 -12.90 -8.09
CA PRO A 293 -8.56 -13.78 -8.83
C PRO A 293 -8.59 -13.50 -10.34
N MET A 294 -7.44 -13.09 -10.85
CA MET A 294 -7.16 -12.97 -12.28
C MET A 294 -6.06 -13.93 -12.70
N ARG A 295 -6.07 -14.27 -13.98
CA ARG A 295 -5.01 -15.03 -14.64
C ARG A 295 -4.53 -14.27 -15.86
N VAL A 296 -3.22 -14.21 -16.03
CA VAL A 296 -2.59 -13.75 -17.28
C VAL A 296 -1.73 -14.87 -17.85
N THR A 297 -1.80 -15.05 -19.16
CA THR A 297 -1.04 -16.07 -19.90
C THR A 297 -0.31 -15.44 -21.07
N THR A 298 1.00 -15.68 -21.20
CA THR A 298 1.74 -15.29 -22.41
C THR A 298 1.34 -16.19 -23.58
N GLN A 299 0.86 -15.59 -24.66
CA GLN A 299 0.57 -16.29 -25.92
C GLN A 299 1.83 -16.36 -26.81
N THR A 300 2.83 -15.53 -26.50
CA THR A 300 4.11 -15.44 -27.21
C THR A 300 5.30 -15.65 -26.27
N PRO A 301 5.46 -16.84 -25.65
CA PRO A 301 6.56 -17.15 -24.72
C PRO A 301 7.95 -17.08 -25.38
N HIS A 302 8.00 -17.03 -26.71
CA HIS A 302 9.24 -16.85 -27.45
C HIS A 302 9.65 -15.38 -27.61
N VAL A 303 8.78 -14.44 -27.22
CA VAL A 303 8.96 -12.97 -27.30
C VAL A 303 9.08 -12.36 -25.89
N CYS A 304 8.23 -12.81 -24.96
CA CYS A 304 8.13 -12.25 -23.62
C CYS A 304 7.69 -13.30 -22.58
N ASP A 305 8.13 -13.08 -21.34
CA ASP A 305 7.83 -13.90 -20.18
C ASP A 305 7.16 -13.06 -19.07
N LEU A 306 6.30 -13.71 -18.29
CA LEU A 306 5.76 -13.12 -17.06
C LEU A 306 6.77 -13.35 -15.93
N ILE A 307 7.13 -12.32 -15.18
CA ILE A 307 8.10 -12.41 -14.10
C ILE A 307 7.38 -12.39 -12.75
N GLY A 308 7.54 -13.47 -11.99
CA GLY A 308 6.95 -13.57 -10.65
C GLY A 308 7.80 -12.90 -9.56
N PRO A 309 7.28 -12.80 -8.31
CA PRO A 309 7.96 -12.20 -7.16
C PRO A 309 9.29 -12.88 -6.80
N ASP A 310 9.45 -14.14 -7.16
CA ASP A 310 10.68 -14.91 -7.00
C ASP A 310 11.68 -14.71 -8.15
N SER A 311 11.40 -13.74 -9.04
CA SER A 311 12.19 -13.43 -10.24
C SER A 311 12.29 -14.58 -11.23
N GLN A 312 11.38 -15.56 -11.18
CA GLN A 312 11.30 -16.62 -12.19
C GLN A 312 10.36 -16.24 -13.32
N ALA A 313 10.60 -16.83 -14.50
CA ALA A 313 9.76 -16.69 -15.67
C ALA A 313 8.60 -17.69 -15.62
N TYR A 314 7.41 -17.22 -15.98
CA TYR A 314 6.16 -17.98 -15.99
C TYR A 314 5.43 -17.79 -17.33
N GLU A 315 4.82 -18.87 -17.81
CA GLU A 315 3.88 -18.79 -18.94
C GLU A 315 2.47 -18.37 -18.50
N VAL A 316 2.11 -18.74 -17.27
CA VAL A 316 0.81 -18.46 -16.65
C VAL A 316 1.06 -17.89 -15.25
N TYR A 317 0.47 -16.75 -14.95
CA TYR A 317 0.58 -16.10 -13.66
C TYR A 317 -0.82 -15.79 -13.10
N HIS A 318 -1.05 -16.12 -11.84
CA HIS A 318 -2.29 -15.78 -11.12
C HIS A 318 -1.99 -14.62 -10.19
N PHE A 319 -2.82 -13.59 -10.26
CA PHE A 319 -2.64 -12.35 -9.51
C PHE A 319 -4.00 -11.81 -9.10
N PRO A 320 -4.12 -11.07 -8.00
CA PRO A 320 -5.33 -10.35 -7.67
C PRO A 320 -5.48 -9.13 -8.61
N GLY A 321 -6.72 -8.78 -8.98
CA GLY A 321 -7.00 -7.77 -10.01
C GLY A 321 -6.56 -6.33 -9.68
N ASP A 322 -6.17 -6.07 -8.43
CA ASP A 322 -5.55 -4.83 -7.95
C ASP A 322 -4.02 -4.85 -7.98
N GLU A 323 -3.39 -5.91 -8.53
CA GLU A 323 -1.94 -5.99 -8.74
C GLU A 323 -1.54 -5.83 -10.22
N THR A 324 -0.26 -5.52 -10.44
CA THR A 324 0.37 -5.59 -11.77
C THR A 324 1.28 -6.80 -11.88
N VAL A 325 1.45 -7.29 -13.11
CA VAL A 325 2.39 -8.36 -13.45
C VAL A 325 3.56 -7.75 -14.19
N LEU A 326 4.78 -8.11 -13.77
CA LEU A 326 6.00 -7.70 -14.46
C LEU A 326 6.18 -8.59 -15.69
N VAL A 327 6.47 -7.98 -16.84
CA VAL A 327 6.66 -8.67 -18.11
C VAL A 327 8.03 -8.30 -18.66
N ASP A 328 8.86 -9.31 -18.94
CA ASP A 328 10.16 -9.12 -19.57
C ASP A 328 10.03 -9.39 -21.08
N THR A 329 10.25 -8.35 -21.88
CA THR A 329 10.26 -8.38 -23.34
C THR A 329 11.71 -8.44 -23.84
N PHE A 330 12.23 -9.65 -23.97
CA PHE A 330 13.64 -9.90 -24.28
C PHE A 330 13.92 -10.14 -25.77
N ARG A 331 12.91 -10.10 -26.65
CA ARG A 331 13.08 -10.19 -28.11
C ARG A 331 12.22 -9.18 -28.87
N ASN A 332 12.68 -8.81 -30.06
CA ASN A 332 11.89 -8.01 -30.99
C ASN A 332 10.66 -8.79 -31.46
N GLY A 333 9.48 -8.20 -31.34
CA GLY A 333 8.20 -8.79 -31.73
C GLY A 333 7.04 -8.24 -30.91
N GLU A 334 5.83 -8.67 -31.26
CA GLU A 334 4.61 -8.35 -30.52
C GLU A 334 4.48 -9.30 -29.33
N CYS A 335 4.49 -8.75 -28.11
CA CYS A 335 4.18 -9.53 -26.91
C CYS A 335 2.66 -9.61 -26.74
N GLU A 336 2.11 -10.82 -26.85
CA GLU A 336 0.68 -11.08 -26.71
C GLU A 336 0.38 -11.75 -25.37
N LEU A 337 -0.54 -11.16 -24.61
CA LEU A 337 -1.00 -11.66 -23.32
C LEU A 337 -2.52 -11.91 -23.35
N LEU A 338 -2.97 -12.97 -22.69
CA LEU A 338 -4.38 -13.25 -22.46
C LEU A 338 -4.71 -13.02 -20.99
N PHE A 339 -5.54 -12.02 -20.71
CA PHE A 339 -6.09 -11.72 -19.39
C PHE A 339 -7.43 -12.42 -19.20
N GLU A 340 -7.65 -13.01 -18.03
CA GLU A 340 -8.85 -13.76 -17.69
C GLU A 340 -9.29 -13.44 -16.26
N LEU A 341 -10.56 -13.07 -16.10
CA LEU A 341 -11.22 -13.01 -14.80
C LEU A 341 -11.71 -14.42 -14.43
N LEU A 342 -11.44 -14.85 -13.19
CA LEU A 342 -11.81 -16.19 -12.72
C LEU A 342 -12.90 -16.10 -11.66
N ASP A 343 -13.80 -17.08 -11.59
CA ASP A 343 -14.68 -17.27 -10.42
C ASP A 343 -13.95 -17.96 -9.25
N ASP A 344 -14.62 -18.09 -8.10
CA ASP A 344 -14.08 -18.76 -6.91
C ASP A 344 -13.71 -20.26 -7.14
N ARG A 345 -14.08 -20.84 -8.28
CA ARG A 345 -13.77 -22.21 -8.68
C ARG A 345 -12.69 -22.27 -9.77
N GLY A 346 -12.15 -21.12 -10.19
CA GLY A 346 -11.14 -21.01 -11.24
C GLY A 346 -11.69 -21.11 -12.67
N ASN A 347 -13.01 -21.00 -12.87
CA ASN A 347 -13.59 -20.93 -14.21
C ASN A 347 -13.43 -19.52 -14.77
N VAL A 348 -13.19 -19.42 -16.08
CA VAL A 348 -13.06 -18.14 -16.78
C VAL A 348 -14.44 -17.51 -16.97
N LEU A 349 -14.61 -16.28 -16.50
CA LEU A 349 -15.83 -15.48 -16.65
C LEU A 349 -15.76 -14.56 -17.87
N VAL A 350 -14.65 -13.84 -18.01
CA VAL A 350 -14.37 -12.95 -19.14
C VAL A 350 -12.89 -13.02 -19.48
N SER A 351 -12.55 -12.87 -20.76
CA SER A 351 -11.18 -12.93 -21.27
C SER A 351 -10.89 -11.83 -22.27
N LYS A 352 -9.65 -11.34 -22.31
CA LYS A 352 -9.19 -10.31 -23.25
C LYS A 352 -7.73 -10.53 -23.65
N ALA A 353 -7.48 -10.60 -24.94
CA ALA A 353 -6.13 -10.53 -25.49
C ALA A 353 -5.63 -9.09 -25.51
N SER A 354 -4.34 -8.91 -25.20
CA SER A 354 -3.59 -7.66 -25.28
C SER A 354 -2.35 -7.89 -26.13
N ILE A 355 -1.99 -6.91 -26.95
CA ILE A 355 -0.77 -6.93 -27.76
C ILE A 355 0.00 -5.65 -27.46
N ASN A 356 1.26 -5.79 -27.05
CA ASN A 356 2.18 -4.65 -26.96
C ASN A 356 3.06 -4.61 -28.22
N ASP A 357 2.94 -3.53 -28.99
CA ASP A 357 3.81 -3.24 -30.14
C ASP A 357 5.04 -2.46 -29.66
N ILE A 358 6.08 -3.22 -29.32
CA ILE A 358 7.34 -2.73 -28.74
C ILE A 358 8.06 -1.78 -29.71
N ASP A 359 7.85 -1.91 -31.02
CA ASP A 359 8.58 -1.12 -32.02
C ASP A 359 8.09 0.34 -32.10
N ASN A 360 6.87 0.63 -31.66
CA ASN A 360 6.27 1.96 -31.78
C ASN A 360 6.66 2.96 -30.66
N PHE A 361 7.26 2.51 -29.56
CA PHE A 361 7.63 3.39 -28.42
C PHE A 361 8.98 4.07 -28.60
N SER A 362 9.89 3.49 -29.39
CA SER A 362 11.25 4.03 -29.61
C SER A 362 11.28 5.32 -30.45
N GLY A 363 10.14 5.80 -30.95
CA GLY A 363 10.05 6.89 -31.93
C GLY A 363 9.29 8.16 -31.54
N ARG A 364 8.69 8.27 -30.34
CA ARG A 364 7.77 9.40 -30.04
C ARG A 364 8.18 10.42 -28.97
N ASP A 365 9.20 10.19 -28.14
CA ASP A 365 9.62 11.21 -27.16
C ASP A 365 11.07 11.70 -27.36
N SER A 366 11.19 12.68 -28.26
CA SER A 366 12.27 13.67 -28.21
C SER A 366 11.72 15.07 -28.52
N ARG A 367 10.63 15.47 -27.84
CA ARG A 367 10.24 16.88 -27.77
C ARG A 367 10.04 17.29 -26.31
N PRO A 368 10.88 18.19 -25.78
CA PRO A 368 10.67 18.74 -24.45
C PRO A 368 9.46 19.68 -24.49
N TYR A 369 8.54 19.50 -23.56
CA TYR A 369 7.62 20.55 -23.11
C TYR A 369 8.00 20.96 -21.71
#